data_AF-A0A962CMV8-F1
#
_entry.id   AF-A0A962CMV8-F1
#
_cell.length_a   1.000
_cell.length_b   1.000
_cell.length_c   1.000
_cell.angle_alpha   90.00
_cell.angle_beta   90.00
_cell.angle_gamma   90.00
#
_symmetry.space_group_name_H-M   'P 1'
#
loop_
_entity.id
_entity.type
_entity.pdbx_description
1 polymer ?
#
loop_
_entity_poly.entity_id
_entity_poly.type
_entity_poly.pdbx_seq_one_letter_code
_entity_poly.pdbx_strand_id
1 'polypeptide(L)'
;MAQIYSMVRLLPNNHPYLNPQNIGKYGIRHVIAEAANALVINHNNIDQLIVFTLMLTGVVIIGTQIIMLALGLFFGSAIAASIFVTPAPTYDIAYMLMDQVFGVGDGVNNFFDSCVSQNIECNPDKPPAATGAVYPWPFHLALHNLFRFYSIGILLIGTIIFSYYVVVVIVETAVTGSPFGQRFKNLWVPVRLVVAVGLLIPLGLGYNSGQYITFAAAKFGSSMATNGWITFNQQVAANMPGGAAGNIAGEAENLIAMPKPPDASLLAEMFSIVHGCAYAHYLHDPRIAKNTAPANPP
;
A
#
# COMPACT_ATOMS: atom_id res chain seq x y z
N MET A 1 33.88 2.05 -0.47
CA MET A 1 34.79 0.93 -0.84
C MET A 1 36.24 1.38 -0.95
N ALA A 2 36.60 2.33 -1.82
CA ALA A 2 38.00 2.78 -2.00
C ALA A 2 38.67 3.26 -0.69
N GLN A 3 37.97 4.03 0.14
CA GLN A 3 38.47 4.49 1.45
C GLN A 3 38.78 3.33 2.42
N ILE A 4 37.99 2.25 2.37
CA ILE A 4 38.18 1.08 3.23
C ILE A 4 39.38 0.24 2.76
N TYR A 5 39.60 0.13 1.45
CA TYR A 5 40.81 -0.49 0.90
C TYR A 5 42.07 0.35 1.16
N SER A 6 41.96 1.68 1.26
CA SER A 6 43.08 2.54 1.69
C SER A 6 43.44 2.36 3.16
N MET A 7 42.46 2.17 4.05
CA MET A 7 42.71 1.90 5.48
C MET A 7 43.54 0.63 5.72
N VAL A 8 43.36 -0.38 4.86
CA VAL A 8 44.06 -1.67 4.92
C VAL A 8 45.31 -1.70 4.04
N ARG A 9 45.73 -0.55 3.52
CA ARG A 9 46.92 -0.36 2.66
C ARG A 9 46.87 -1.13 1.33
N LEU A 10 45.69 -1.55 0.89
CA LEU A 10 45.48 -2.14 -0.44
C LEU A 10 45.44 -1.07 -1.54
N LEU A 11 45.14 0.18 -1.17
CA LEU A 11 45.29 1.34 -2.06
C LEU A 11 46.22 2.36 -1.42
N PRO A 12 47.24 2.88 -2.15
CA PRO A 12 48.11 3.92 -1.64
C PRO A 12 47.31 5.21 -1.40
N ASN A 13 47.68 5.96 -0.36
CA ASN A 13 46.95 7.17 0.07
C ASN A 13 46.89 8.29 -0.98
N ASN A 14 47.74 8.23 -2.02
CA ASN A 14 47.74 9.19 -3.14
C ASN A 14 47.02 8.66 -4.39
N HIS A 15 46.22 7.60 -4.28
CA HIS A 15 45.54 7.02 -5.43
C HIS A 15 44.41 7.93 -5.94
N PRO A 16 44.23 8.11 -7.27
CA PRO A 16 43.18 8.95 -7.85
C PRO A 16 41.75 8.57 -7.45
N TYR A 17 41.54 7.35 -6.92
CA TYR A 17 40.25 6.84 -6.41
C TYR A 17 39.89 7.38 -5.02
N LEU A 18 40.84 8.00 -4.31
CA LEU A 18 40.63 8.61 -2.99
C LEU A 18 40.40 10.13 -3.08
N ASN A 19 40.68 10.74 -4.24
CA ASN A 19 40.50 12.16 -4.44
C ASN A 19 39.00 12.50 -4.58
N PRO A 20 38.44 13.39 -3.72
CA PRO A 20 37.05 13.82 -3.79
C PRO A 20 36.64 14.42 -5.15
N GLN A 21 37.60 14.95 -5.93
CA GLN A 21 37.34 15.53 -7.25
C GLN A 21 36.98 14.48 -8.33
N ASN A 22 37.25 13.20 -8.08
CA ASN A 22 36.98 12.10 -9.02
C ASN A 22 35.77 11.24 -8.60
N ILE A 23 34.96 11.71 -7.65
CA ILE A 23 33.71 11.03 -7.26
C ILE A 23 32.79 10.95 -8.48
N GLY A 24 32.40 9.72 -8.84
CA GLY A 24 31.51 9.44 -9.97
C GLY A 24 32.19 9.06 -11.29
N LYS A 25 33.52 9.20 -11.43
CA LYS A 25 34.24 8.81 -12.66
C LYS A 25 34.63 7.33 -12.68
N TYR A 26 34.83 6.72 -11.52
CA TYR A 26 35.29 5.33 -11.40
C TYR A 26 34.23 4.46 -10.72
N GLY A 27 33.85 3.38 -11.41
CA GLY A 27 32.91 2.39 -10.87
C GLY A 27 33.56 1.43 -9.87
N ILE A 28 32.72 0.75 -9.09
CA ILE A 28 33.10 -0.25 -8.07
C ILE A 28 34.06 -1.31 -8.63
N ARG A 29 33.85 -1.75 -9.89
CA ARG A 29 34.70 -2.76 -10.55
C ARG A 29 36.16 -2.34 -10.69
N HIS A 30 36.42 -1.05 -10.97
CA HIS A 30 37.79 -0.53 -11.13
C HIS A 30 38.53 -0.49 -9.79
N VAL A 31 37.80 -0.15 -8.72
CA VAL A 31 38.34 -0.12 -7.36
C VAL A 31 38.67 -1.53 -6.86
N ILE A 32 37.83 -2.52 -7.17
CA ILE A 32 38.07 -3.92 -6.82
C ILE A 32 39.22 -4.50 -7.65
N ALA A 33 39.29 -4.22 -8.95
CA ALA A 33 40.37 -4.70 -9.82
C ALA A 33 41.74 -4.17 -9.38
N GLU A 34 41.82 -2.88 -9.03
CA GLU A 34 43.06 -2.28 -8.54
C GLU A 34 43.45 -2.84 -7.17
N ALA A 35 42.49 -3.00 -6.26
CA ALA A 35 42.74 -3.62 -4.96
C ALA A 35 43.14 -5.11 -5.07
N ALA A 36 42.66 -5.83 -6.09
CA ALA A 36 43.04 -7.22 -6.36
C ALA A 36 44.48 -7.33 -6.89
N ASN A 37 44.92 -6.39 -7.73
CA ASN A 37 46.30 -6.35 -8.24
C ASN A 37 47.32 -6.03 -7.13
N ALA A 38 46.90 -5.25 -6.13
CA ALA A 38 47.73 -4.90 -4.97
C ALA A 38 47.72 -5.97 -3.86
N LEU A 39 46.88 -7.02 -3.97
CA LEU A 39 46.71 -8.03 -2.95
C LEU A 39 47.87 -9.04 -2.98
N VAL A 40 48.65 -9.10 -1.90
CA VAL A 40 49.69 -10.12 -1.72
C VAL A 40 49.15 -11.27 -0.87
N ILE A 41 48.97 -12.44 -1.47
CA ILE A 41 48.50 -13.64 -0.76
C ILE A 41 49.67 -14.19 0.06
N ASN A 42 49.73 -13.79 1.33
CA ASN A 42 50.73 -14.26 2.28
C ASN A 42 50.08 -14.39 3.66
N HIS A 43 50.45 -15.43 4.41
CA HIS A 43 49.97 -15.70 5.78
C HIS A 43 50.36 -14.56 6.77
N ASN A 44 51.31 -13.70 6.41
CA ASN A 44 51.70 -12.53 7.20
C ASN A 44 50.77 -11.31 7.01
N ASN A 45 50.01 -11.25 5.91
CA ASN A 45 49.10 -10.14 5.57
C ASN A 45 47.63 -10.62 5.53
N ILE A 46 47.26 -11.47 6.50
CA ILE A 46 45.92 -12.07 6.60
C ILE A 46 44.84 -11.01 6.82
N ASP A 47 45.16 -9.90 7.49
CA ASP A 47 44.28 -8.76 7.69
C ASP A 47 43.81 -8.14 6.35
N GLN A 48 44.72 -8.01 5.38
CA GLN A 48 44.42 -7.51 4.05
C GLN A 48 43.51 -8.46 3.27
N LEU A 49 43.78 -9.76 3.36
CA LEU A 49 43.01 -10.81 2.71
C LEU A 49 41.58 -10.92 3.26
N ILE A 50 41.42 -10.84 4.58
CA ILE A 50 40.10 -10.92 5.24
C ILE A 50 39.23 -9.74 4.80
N VAL A 51 39.74 -8.52 4.84
CA VAL A 51 38.94 -7.33 4.49
C VAL A 51 38.59 -7.31 3.01
N PHE A 52 39.51 -7.69 2.13
CA PHE A 52 39.23 -7.82 0.70
C PHE A 52 38.13 -8.87 0.43
N THR A 53 38.25 -10.05 1.03
CA THR A 53 37.30 -11.17 0.86
C THR A 53 35.91 -10.84 1.42
N LEU A 54 35.84 -10.20 2.59
CA LEU A 54 34.58 -9.80 3.20
C LEU A 54 33.84 -8.75 2.35
N MET A 55 34.57 -7.75 1.85
CA MET A 55 34.02 -6.75 0.92
C MET A 55 33.54 -7.37 -0.38
N LEU A 56 34.34 -8.25 -0.99
CA LEU A 56 33.99 -8.92 -2.24
C LEU A 56 32.74 -9.79 -2.06
N THR A 57 32.69 -10.56 -0.97
CA THR A 57 31.54 -11.41 -0.63
C THR A 57 30.29 -10.56 -0.43
N GLY A 58 30.37 -9.42 0.27
CA GLY A 58 29.24 -8.50 0.45
C GLY A 58 28.70 -7.97 -0.89
N VAL A 59 29.59 -7.58 -1.81
CA VAL A 59 29.18 -7.13 -3.16
C VAL A 59 28.55 -8.26 -3.97
N VAL A 60 29.08 -9.48 -3.86
CA VAL A 60 28.54 -10.67 -4.54
C VAL A 60 27.17 -11.05 -3.98
N ILE A 61 26.98 -10.99 -2.66
CA ILE A 61 25.67 -11.26 -2.03
C ILE A 61 24.64 -10.23 -2.50
N ILE A 62 24.95 -8.94 -2.46
CA ILE A 62 24.04 -7.89 -2.92
C ILE A 62 23.72 -8.06 -4.41
N GLY A 63 24.73 -8.32 -5.24
CA GLY A 63 24.54 -8.56 -6.67
C GLY A 63 23.65 -9.78 -6.94
N THR A 64 23.89 -10.87 -6.23
CA THR A 64 23.08 -12.10 -6.33
C THR A 64 21.64 -11.86 -5.85
N GLN A 65 21.43 -11.10 -4.77
CA GLN A 65 20.09 -10.75 -4.30
C GLN A 65 19.31 -9.91 -5.33
N ILE A 66 19.96 -8.93 -5.96
CA ILE A 66 19.33 -8.11 -7.01
C ILE A 66 18.99 -8.97 -8.22
N ILE A 67 19.88 -9.88 -8.61
CA ILE A 67 19.65 -10.80 -9.73
C ILE A 67 18.50 -11.76 -9.38
N MET A 68 18.49 -12.38 -8.20
CA MET A 68 17.43 -13.28 -7.77
C MET A 68 16.08 -12.58 -7.68
N LEU A 69 16.05 -11.32 -7.20
CA LEU A 69 14.84 -10.49 -7.19
C LEU A 69 14.36 -10.20 -8.62
N ALA A 70 15.27 -9.83 -9.52
CA ALA A 70 14.93 -9.58 -10.92
C ALA A 70 14.42 -10.85 -11.62
N LEU A 71 15.12 -11.97 -11.47
CA LEU A 71 14.70 -13.26 -12.01
C LEU A 71 13.34 -13.69 -11.42
N GLY A 72 13.11 -13.49 -10.12
CA GLY A 72 11.81 -13.73 -9.49
C GLY A 72 10.68 -12.90 -10.09
N LEU A 73 10.93 -11.64 -10.46
CA LEU A 73 9.97 -10.77 -11.12
C LEU A 73 9.70 -11.18 -12.58
N PHE A 74 10.71 -11.66 -13.32
CA PHE A 74 10.56 -12.03 -14.73
C PHE A 74 10.00 -13.45 -14.95
N PHE A 75 10.39 -14.42 -14.12
CA PHE A 75 9.93 -15.82 -14.23
C PHE A 75 8.66 -16.11 -13.43
N GLY A 76 8.22 -15.20 -12.56
CA GLY A 76 7.02 -15.31 -11.74
C GLY A 76 5.78 -14.63 -12.33
N SER A 77 5.71 -14.32 -13.63
CA SER A 77 4.63 -13.52 -14.21
C SER A 77 3.22 -14.15 -14.08
N ALA A 78 3.11 -15.47 -13.85
CA ALA A 78 1.85 -16.12 -13.50
C ALA A 78 1.45 -15.94 -12.01
N ILE A 79 2.43 -15.83 -11.12
CA ILE A 79 2.20 -15.72 -9.67
C ILE A 79 1.98 -14.24 -9.30
N ALA A 80 2.72 -13.30 -9.89
CA ALA A 80 2.60 -11.87 -9.58
C ALA A 80 1.24 -11.26 -9.95
N ALA A 81 0.62 -11.69 -11.06
CA ALA A 81 -0.75 -11.27 -11.41
C ALA A 81 -1.80 -11.92 -10.49
N SER A 82 -1.55 -13.15 -10.03
CA SER A 82 -2.47 -13.89 -9.15
C SER A 82 -2.39 -13.46 -7.68
N ILE A 83 -1.29 -12.84 -7.23
CA ILE A 83 -1.14 -12.38 -5.84
C ILE A 83 -2.05 -11.17 -5.54
N PHE A 84 -2.28 -10.30 -6.53
CA PHE A 84 -3.08 -9.08 -6.35
C PHE A 84 -4.54 -9.23 -6.81
N VAL A 85 -4.98 -10.45 -7.10
CA VAL A 85 -6.37 -10.74 -7.48
C VAL A 85 -6.93 -11.78 -6.51
N THR A 86 -8.00 -11.43 -5.80
CA THR A 86 -8.73 -12.36 -4.94
C THR A 86 -9.53 -13.37 -5.79
N PRO A 87 -9.47 -14.68 -5.50
CA PRO A 87 -10.22 -15.71 -6.24
C PRO A 87 -11.74 -15.68 -6.01
N ALA A 88 -12.19 -15.17 -4.85
CA ALA A 88 -13.60 -15.05 -4.48
C ALA A 88 -13.92 -13.62 -3.97
N PRO A 89 -14.04 -12.62 -4.87
CA PRO A 89 -14.24 -11.21 -4.47
C PRO A 89 -15.60 -10.98 -3.79
N THR A 90 -16.62 -11.77 -4.15
CA THR A 90 -17.99 -11.63 -3.62
C THR A 90 -18.07 -11.74 -2.10
N TYR A 91 -17.36 -12.68 -1.48
CA TYR A 91 -17.42 -12.95 -0.05
C TYR A 91 -16.12 -12.57 0.69
N ASP A 92 -15.28 -11.75 0.06
CA ASP A 92 -14.06 -11.25 0.70
C ASP A 92 -14.43 -10.20 1.75
N ILE A 93 -14.04 -10.45 3.01
CA ILE A 93 -14.38 -9.59 4.15
C ILE A 93 -13.83 -8.17 3.97
N ALA A 94 -12.64 -8.03 3.39
CA ALA A 94 -12.07 -6.71 3.14
C ALA A 94 -12.86 -5.96 2.08
N TYR A 95 -13.30 -6.62 1.02
CA TYR A 95 -14.13 -5.99 -0.03
C TYR A 95 -15.53 -5.65 0.48
N MET A 96 -16.15 -6.53 1.28
CA MET A 96 -17.42 -6.24 1.94
C MET A 96 -17.31 -4.99 2.82
N LEU A 97 -16.25 -4.90 3.63
CA LEU A 97 -16.01 -3.73 4.48
C LEU A 97 -15.82 -2.45 3.64
N MET A 98 -15.04 -2.52 2.56
CA MET A 98 -14.80 -1.36 1.70
C MET A 98 -16.07 -0.90 0.98
N ASP A 99 -16.89 -1.82 0.47
CA ASP A 99 -18.18 -1.49 -0.15
C ASP A 99 -19.21 -0.97 0.86
N GLN A 100 -19.18 -1.45 2.12
CA GLN A 100 -20.04 -0.94 3.21
C GLN A 100 -19.64 0.45 3.71
N VAL A 101 -18.37 0.83 3.60
CA VAL A 101 -17.88 2.12 4.10
C VAL A 101 -17.91 3.18 3.02
N PHE A 102 -17.39 2.85 1.83
CA PHE A 102 -17.18 3.85 0.77
C PHE A 102 -18.23 3.77 -0.32
N GLY A 103 -18.81 2.60 -0.60
CA GLY A 103 -19.83 2.47 -1.63
C GLY A 103 -19.34 2.85 -3.02
N VAL A 104 -18.12 2.46 -3.41
CA VAL A 104 -17.50 2.91 -4.67
C VAL A 104 -18.08 2.13 -5.86
N GLY A 105 -19.20 2.62 -6.40
CA GLY A 105 -19.87 2.06 -7.57
C GLY A 105 -21.23 2.69 -7.82
N ASP A 106 -21.85 2.33 -8.94
CA ASP A 106 -23.21 2.71 -9.33
C ASP A 106 -24.21 1.54 -9.25
N GLY A 107 -23.79 0.41 -8.67
CA GLY A 107 -24.57 -0.84 -8.61
C GLY A 107 -24.44 -1.71 -9.86
N VAL A 108 -23.82 -1.22 -10.93
CA VAL A 108 -23.55 -1.98 -12.18
C VAL A 108 -22.04 -2.16 -12.37
N ASN A 109 -21.28 -1.10 -12.16
CA ASN A 109 -19.82 -1.03 -12.22
C ASN A 109 -19.28 -0.75 -10.82
N ASN A 110 -19.10 -1.83 -10.05
CA ASN A 110 -18.61 -1.75 -8.68
C ASN A 110 -17.09 -1.92 -8.64
N PHE A 111 -16.41 -1.13 -7.81
CA PHE A 111 -14.95 -1.15 -7.76
C PHE A 111 -14.40 -2.37 -7.01
N PHE A 112 -14.98 -2.73 -5.86
CA PHE A 112 -14.55 -3.89 -5.07
C PHE A 112 -15.36 -5.15 -5.42
N ASP A 113 -16.59 -5.00 -5.90
CA ASP A 113 -17.45 -6.06 -6.43
C ASP A 113 -17.74 -7.18 -5.40
N SER A 114 -17.99 -6.79 -4.15
CA SER A 114 -18.45 -7.72 -3.11
C SER A 114 -19.96 -7.95 -3.17
N CYS A 115 -20.45 -8.94 -2.41
CA CYS A 115 -21.87 -9.24 -2.21
C CYS A 115 -22.71 -8.01 -1.81
N VAL A 116 -22.09 -7.05 -1.11
CA VAL A 116 -22.73 -5.79 -0.68
C VAL A 116 -23.07 -4.94 -1.90
N SER A 117 -22.11 -4.76 -2.80
CA SER A 117 -22.30 -3.97 -4.03
C SER A 117 -23.14 -4.69 -5.08
N GLN A 118 -23.14 -6.02 -5.04
CA GLN A 118 -23.94 -6.90 -5.89
C GLN A 118 -25.40 -7.05 -5.41
N ASN A 119 -25.75 -6.48 -4.24
CA ASN A 119 -27.08 -6.59 -3.62
C ASN A 119 -27.55 -8.04 -3.39
N ILE A 120 -26.63 -8.92 -3.01
CA ILE A 120 -26.89 -10.32 -2.67
C ILE A 120 -26.55 -10.61 -1.20
N GLU A 121 -27.14 -11.67 -0.64
CA GLU A 121 -26.88 -12.12 0.74
C GLU A 121 -25.37 -12.34 0.96
N CYS A 122 -24.78 -11.63 1.93
CA CYS A 122 -23.36 -11.69 2.26
C CYS A 122 -22.97 -12.85 3.20
N ASN A 123 -23.81 -13.89 3.27
CA ASN A 123 -23.53 -15.09 4.04
C ASN A 123 -23.26 -16.25 3.07
N PRO A 124 -22.03 -16.80 3.05
CA PRO A 124 -21.67 -17.88 2.13
C PRO A 124 -22.42 -19.19 2.39
N ASP A 125 -23.00 -19.37 3.59
CA ASP A 125 -23.75 -20.58 3.97
C ASP A 125 -25.20 -20.59 3.48
N LYS A 126 -25.68 -19.47 2.95
CA LYS A 126 -27.04 -19.32 2.44
C LYS A 126 -27.04 -19.24 0.91
N PRO A 127 -28.13 -19.68 0.24
CA PRO A 127 -28.25 -19.47 -1.19
C PRO A 127 -28.24 -17.96 -1.50
N PRO A 128 -27.60 -17.53 -2.61
CA PRO A 128 -27.55 -16.13 -3.00
C PRO A 128 -28.98 -15.64 -3.28
N ALA A 129 -29.47 -14.80 -2.38
CA ALA A 129 -30.78 -14.15 -2.49
C ALA A 129 -30.56 -12.64 -2.62
N ALA A 130 -31.33 -11.98 -3.49
CA ALA A 130 -31.31 -10.54 -3.59
C ALA A 130 -31.79 -9.91 -2.28
N THR A 131 -31.02 -9.00 -1.71
CA THR A 131 -31.37 -8.34 -0.44
C THR A 131 -32.38 -7.20 -0.63
N GLY A 132 -32.66 -6.83 -1.88
CA GLY A 132 -33.57 -5.73 -2.23
C GLY A 132 -33.05 -4.33 -1.85
N ALA A 133 -31.84 -4.25 -1.29
CA ALA A 133 -31.18 -2.99 -1.05
C ALA A 133 -30.76 -2.35 -2.39
N VAL A 134 -30.88 -1.02 -2.48
CA VAL A 134 -30.38 -0.26 -3.63
C VAL A 134 -28.99 0.26 -3.28
N TYR A 135 -27.98 -0.35 -3.88
CA TYR A 135 -26.60 0.11 -3.78
C TYR A 135 -26.30 1.15 -4.89
N PRO A 136 -25.57 2.23 -4.59
CA PRO A 136 -25.03 2.63 -3.27
C PRO A 136 -26.11 3.18 -2.31
N TRP A 137 -25.96 2.91 -1.02
CA TRP A 137 -26.89 3.37 0.03
C TRP A 137 -26.89 4.91 0.20
N PRO A 138 -27.93 5.50 0.82
CA PRO A 138 -28.00 6.96 1.02
C PRO A 138 -26.81 7.56 1.77
N PHE A 139 -26.24 6.82 2.72
CA PHE A 139 -25.01 7.22 3.42
C PHE A 139 -23.81 7.30 2.46
N HIS A 140 -23.63 6.34 1.56
CA HIS A 140 -22.58 6.39 0.54
C HIS A 140 -22.74 7.61 -0.35
N LEU A 141 -23.97 7.89 -0.80
CA LEU A 141 -24.24 9.07 -1.62
C LEU A 141 -23.93 10.38 -0.87
N ALA A 142 -24.25 10.47 0.42
CA ALA A 142 -23.87 11.61 1.25
C ALA A 142 -22.34 11.76 1.36
N LEU A 143 -21.63 10.65 1.55
CA LEU A 143 -20.17 10.61 1.61
C LEU A 143 -19.53 11.01 0.27
N HIS A 144 -20.06 10.55 -0.86
CA HIS A 144 -19.61 10.93 -2.20
C HIS A 144 -19.74 12.43 -2.43
N ASN A 145 -20.87 13.01 -2.01
CA ASN A 145 -21.09 14.45 -2.11
C ASN A 145 -20.14 15.26 -1.22
N LEU A 146 -19.83 14.77 0.00
CA LEU A 146 -18.82 15.37 0.87
C LEU A 146 -17.44 15.40 0.19
N PHE A 147 -17.00 14.26 -0.34
CA PHE A 147 -15.70 14.17 -1.03
C PHE A 147 -15.66 14.98 -2.31
N ARG A 148 -16.78 15.07 -3.04
CA ARG A 148 -16.92 15.92 -4.23
C ARG A 148 -16.77 17.39 -3.87
N PHE A 149 -17.47 17.85 -2.83
CA PHE A 149 -17.38 19.24 -2.37
C PHE A 149 -15.95 19.59 -1.98
N TYR A 150 -15.31 18.73 -1.18
CA TYR A 150 -13.93 18.91 -0.77
C TYR A 150 -12.97 18.93 -1.98
N SER A 151 -13.11 17.99 -2.91
CA SER A 151 -12.25 17.87 -4.11
C SER A 151 -12.37 19.07 -5.03
N ILE A 152 -13.59 19.59 -5.25
CA ILE A 152 -13.80 20.80 -6.05
C ILE A 152 -13.18 22.03 -5.36
N GLY A 153 -13.33 22.13 -4.04
CA GLY A 153 -12.75 23.24 -3.26
C GLY A 153 -11.23 23.30 -3.35
N ILE A 154 -10.55 22.17 -3.14
CA ILE A 154 -9.08 22.10 -3.25
C ILE A 154 -8.60 22.20 -4.71
N LEU A 155 -9.38 21.73 -5.69
CA LEU A 155 -9.06 21.91 -7.11
C LEU A 155 -9.04 23.40 -7.47
N LEU A 156 -10.04 24.18 -7.04
CA LEU A 156 -10.10 25.62 -7.30
C LEU A 156 -8.85 26.33 -6.74
N ILE A 157 -8.49 26.05 -5.49
CA ILE A 157 -7.28 26.60 -4.87
C ILE A 157 -6.02 26.14 -5.63
N GLY A 158 -5.96 24.85 -5.98
CA GLY A 158 -4.86 24.26 -6.73
C GLY A 158 -4.66 24.90 -8.10
N THR A 159 -5.73 25.19 -8.83
CA THR A 159 -5.68 25.85 -10.15
C THR A 159 -5.16 27.29 -10.03
N ILE A 160 -5.55 28.04 -8.99
CA ILE A 160 -5.02 29.39 -8.74
C ILE A 160 -3.51 29.34 -8.50
N ILE A 161 -3.06 28.44 -7.61
CA ILE A 161 -1.63 28.26 -7.30
C ILE A 161 -0.86 27.83 -8.56
N PHE A 162 -1.40 26.89 -9.33
CA PHE A 162 -0.81 26.42 -10.58
C PHE A 162 -0.62 27.56 -11.58
N SER A 163 -1.65 28.39 -11.79
CA SER A 163 -1.60 29.52 -12.72
C SER A 163 -0.52 30.55 -12.34
N TYR A 164 -0.38 30.85 -11.04
CA TYR A 164 0.68 31.71 -10.53
C TYR A 164 2.07 31.16 -10.86
N TYR A 165 2.30 29.86 -10.64
CA TYR A 165 3.59 29.24 -10.96
C TYR A 165 3.88 29.23 -12.46
N VAL A 166 2.88 29.04 -13.33
CA VAL A 166 3.07 29.12 -14.78
C VAL A 166 3.56 30.50 -15.20
N VAL A 167 2.92 31.57 -14.69
CA VAL A 167 3.34 32.95 -15.00
C VAL A 167 4.76 33.22 -14.50
N VAL A 168 5.08 32.82 -13.26
CA VAL A 168 6.42 32.99 -12.68
C VAL A 168 7.47 32.27 -13.52
N VAL A 169 7.21 31.02 -13.93
CA VAL A 169 8.14 30.27 -14.78
C VAL A 169 8.37 30.97 -16.12
N ILE A 170 7.31 31.44 -16.79
CA ILE A 170 7.44 32.16 -18.06
C ILE A 170 8.30 33.42 -17.89
N VAL A 171 8.03 34.23 -16.87
CA VAL A 171 8.79 35.46 -16.60
C VAL A 171 10.25 35.14 -16.28
N GLU A 172 10.51 34.16 -15.40
CA GLU A 172 11.88 33.78 -15.05
C GLU A 172 12.64 33.19 -16.24
N THR A 173 11.98 32.41 -17.10
CA THR A 173 12.59 31.89 -18.34
C THR A 173 12.93 33.01 -19.31
N ALA A 174 12.08 34.03 -19.44
CA ALA A 174 12.31 35.17 -20.31
C ALA A 174 13.49 36.04 -19.85
N VAL A 175 13.68 36.20 -18.54
CA VAL A 175 14.78 37.00 -17.98
C VAL A 175 16.11 36.24 -17.97
N THR A 176 16.09 34.96 -17.58
CA THR A 176 17.33 34.20 -17.32
C THR A 176 17.81 33.39 -18.52
N GLY A 177 16.98 33.19 -19.55
CA GLY A 177 17.30 32.37 -20.73
C GLY A 177 17.45 30.86 -20.46
N SER A 178 17.30 30.44 -19.20
CA SER A 178 17.29 29.03 -18.81
C SER A 178 15.85 28.51 -18.81
N PRO A 179 15.55 27.38 -19.47
CA PRO A 179 14.25 26.73 -19.34
C PRO A 179 13.97 26.45 -17.85
N PHE A 180 12.72 26.69 -17.43
CA PHE A 180 12.24 26.62 -16.04
C PHE A 180 12.77 27.65 -15.02
N GLY A 181 13.58 28.64 -15.42
CA GLY A 181 14.06 29.70 -14.52
C GLY A 181 15.11 29.22 -13.50
N GLN A 182 15.82 30.16 -12.85
CA GLN A 182 16.88 29.81 -11.89
C GLN A 182 16.36 29.29 -10.55
N ARG A 183 15.06 29.43 -10.28
CA ARG A 183 14.43 29.01 -9.02
C ARG A 183 14.21 27.49 -8.95
N PHE A 184 14.07 26.83 -10.09
CA PHE A 184 13.95 25.37 -10.18
C PHE A 184 15.26 24.75 -10.65
N LYS A 185 16.23 24.59 -9.73
CA LYS A 185 17.47 23.82 -10.00
C LYS A 185 17.21 22.33 -10.27
N ASN A 186 16.02 21.83 -9.89
CA ASN A 186 15.57 20.45 -10.09
C ASN A 186 14.25 20.40 -10.87
N LEU A 187 14.23 19.61 -11.94
CA LEU A 187 13.05 19.34 -12.77
C LEU A 187 11.88 18.69 -12.00
N TRP A 188 12.16 18.15 -10.81
CA TRP A 188 11.19 17.48 -9.95
C TRP A 188 10.04 18.39 -9.49
N VAL A 189 10.29 19.69 -9.30
CA VAL A 189 9.27 20.58 -8.71
C VAL A 189 8.12 20.87 -9.67
N PRO A 190 8.35 21.25 -10.95
CA PRO A 190 7.28 21.36 -11.94
C PRO A 190 6.54 20.04 -12.17
N VAL A 191 7.25 18.91 -12.22
CA VAL A 191 6.64 17.57 -12.40
C VAL A 191 5.71 17.24 -11.23
N ARG A 192 6.16 17.46 -9.98
CA ARG A 192 5.35 17.23 -8.78
C ARG A 192 4.06 18.04 -8.78
N LEU A 193 4.11 19.28 -9.26
CA LEU A 193 2.95 20.17 -9.30
C LEU A 193 1.92 19.70 -10.34
N VAL A 194 2.37 19.25 -11.52
CA VAL A 194 1.49 18.65 -12.53
C VAL A 194 0.85 17.36 -12.00
N VAL A 195 1.64 16.50 -11.35
CA VAL A 195 1.13 15.27 -10.72
C VAL A 195 0.11 15.60 -9.64
N ALA A 196 0.39 16.57 -8.76
CA ALA A 196 -0.54 16.98 -7.72
C ALA A 196 -1.88 17.48 -8.27
N VAL A 197 -1.86 18.33 -9.31
CA VAL A 197 -3.10 18.78 -9.97
C VAL A 197 -3.81 17.61 -10.66
N GLY A 198 -3.06 16.72 -11.33
CA GLY A 198 -3.60 15.52 -11.96
C GLY A 198 -4.32 14.60 -10.99
N LEU A 199 -3.82 14.47 -9.75
CA LEU A 199 -4.44 13.69 -8.66
C LEU A 199 -5.71 14.34 -8.08
N LEU A 200 -5.91 15.64 -8.31
CA LEU A 200 -7.06 16.40 -7.81
C LEU A 200 -8.23 16.45 -8.80
N ILE A 201 -8.02 16.00 -10.05
CA ILE A 201 -9.06 16.01 -11.06
C ILE A 201 -10.22 15.12 -10.59
N PRO A 202 -11.45 15.66 -10.46
CA PRO A 202 -12.62 14.86 -10.14
C PRO A 202 -12.91 13.91 -11.30
N LEU A 203 -13.03 12.64 -10.98
CA LEU A 203 -13.47 11.58 -11.88
C LEU A 203 -14.95 11.28 -11.62
N GLY A 204 -15.43 10.14 -12.11
CA GLY A 204 -16.80 9.67 -11.86
C GLY A 204 -17.09 9.50 -10.36
N LEU A 205 -18.38 9.42 -10.01
CA LEU A 205 -18.89 9.09 -8.67
C LEU A 205 -18.48 10.06 -7.54
N GLY A 206 -17.95 11.23 -7.86
CA GLY A 206 -17.62 12.28 -6.86
C GLY A 206 -16.23 12.15 -6.23
N TYR A 207 -15.44 11.15 -6.65
CA TYR A 207 -14.07 10.96 -6.19
C TYR A 207 -13.05 11.61 -7.13
N ASN A 208 -11.90 12.02 -6.60
CA ASN A 208 -10.76 12.44 -7.40
C ASN A 208 -9.84 11.25 -7.77
N SER A 209 -8.99 11.44 -8.76
CA SER A 209 -8.04 10.42 -9.23
C SER A 209 -7.08 9.93 -8.12
N GLY A 210 -6.66 10.79 -7.19
CA GLY A 210 -5.86 10.40 -6.03
C GLY A 210 -6.59 9.45 -5.06
N GLN A 211 -7.88 9.69 -4.83
CA GLN A 211 -8.75 8.81 -4.05
C GLN A 211 -8.94 7.46 -4.73
N TYR A 212 -9.13 7.44 -6.06
CA TYR A 212 -9.16 6.19 -6.83
C TYR A 212 -7.86 5.39 -6.74
N ILE A 213 -6.69 6.05 -6.74
CA ILE A 213 -5.41 5.37 -6.53
C ILE A 213 -5.33 4.79 -5.11
N THR A 214 -5.87 5.49 -4.12
CA THR A 214 -5.91 4.98 -2.73
C THR A 214 -6.82 3.76 -2.63
N PHE A 215 -7.99 3.77 -3.30
CA PHE A 215 -8.85 2.61 -3.39
C PHE A 215 -8.18 1.44 -4.13
N ALA A 216 -7.43 1.71 -5.19
CA ALA A 216 -6.68 0.69 -5.90
C ALA A 216 -5.58 0.07 -5.02
N ALA A 217 -4.83 0.89 -4.28
CA ALA A 217 -3.85 0.40 -3.32
C ALA A 217 -4.49 -0.45 -2.21
N ALA A 218 -5.66 -0.04 -1.70
CA ALA A 218 -6.44 -0.84 -0.75
C ALA A 218 -6.88 -2.17 -1.36
N LYS A 219 -7.43 -2.16 -2.59
CA LYS A 219 -7.88 -3.35 -3.31
C LYS A 219 -6.75 -4.36 -3.51
N PHE A 220 -5.60 -3.91 -4.01
CA PHE A 220 -4.44 -4.78 -4.23
C PHE A 220 -3.82 -5.26 -2.92
N GLY A 221 -3.73 -4.38 -1.90
CA GLY A 221 -3.24 -4.74 -0.58
C GLY A 221 -4.11 -5.81 0.10
N SER A 222 -5.43 -5.64 0.06
CA SER A 222 -6.39 -6.60 0.57
C SER A 222 -6.35 -7.92 -0.20
N SER A 223 -6.25 -7.88 -1.53
CA SER A 223 -6.12 -9.11 -2.34
C SER A 223 -4.88 -9.91 -1.98
N MET A 224 -3.74 -9.23 -1.81
CA MET A 224 -2.50 -9.87 -1.39
C MET A 224 -2.63 -10.50 0.00
N ALA A 225 -3.30 -9.82 0.94
CA ALA A 225 -3.56 -10.36 2.26
C ALA A 225 -4.46 -11.61 2.20
N THR A 226 -5.55 -11.57 1.43
CA THR A 226 -6.46 -12.71 1.25
C THR A 226 -5.73 -13.91 0.64
N ASN A 227 -4.93 -13.71 -0.41
CA ASN A 227 -4.16 -14.79 -1.02
C ASN A 227 -3.08 -15.36 -0.08
N GLY A 228 -2.45 -14.50 0.73
CA GLY A 228 -1.54 -14.93 1.79
C GLY A 228 -2.25 -15.79 2.85
N TRP A 229 -3.45 -15.38 3.27
CA TRP A 229 -4.26 -16.13 4.23
C TRP A 229 -4.74 -17.49 3.69
N ILE A 230 -5.18 -17.54 2.44
CA ILE A 230 -5.55 -18.79 1.76
C ILE A 230 -4.36 -19.74 1.72
N THR A 231 -3.19 -19.24 1.34
CA THR A 231 -1.96 -20.04 1.29
C THR A 231 -1.60 -20.59 2.67
N PHE A 232 -1.68 -19.75 3.71
CA PHE A 232 -1.45 -20.18 5.10
C PHE A 232 -2.41 -21.30 5.50
N ASN A 233 -3.72 -21.12 5.31
CA ASN A 233 -4.73 -22.11 5.69
C ASN A 233 -4.57 -23.43 4.91
N GLN A 234 -4.22 -23.36 3.63
CA GLN A 234 -3.92 -24.55 2.81
C GLN A 234 -2.72 -25.31 3.36
N GLN A 235 -1.65 -24.61 3.75
CA GLN A 235 -0.47 -25.25 4.34
C GLN A 235 -0.76 -25.83 5.72
N VAL A 236 -1.54 -25.13 6.54
CA VAL A 236 -2.00 -25.65 7.84
C VAL A 236 -2.81 -26.94 7.62
N ALA A 237 -3.81 -26.92 6.74
CA ALA A 237 -4.64 -28.10 6.44
C ALA A 237 -3.83 -29.28 5.87
N ALA A 238 -2.82 -29.00 5.03
CA ALA A 238 -1.97 -30.04 4.45
C ALA A 238 -1.00 -30.69 5.44
N ASN A 239 -0.62 -29.97 6.51
CA ASN A 239 0.39 -30.42 7.47
C ASN A 239 -0.19 -30.73 8.87
N MET A 240 -1.51 -30.72 9.03
CA MET A 240 -2.18 -31.13 10.26
C MET A 240 -2.00 -32.64 10.52
N PRO A 241 -1.40 -33.05 11.65
CA PRO A 241 -1.33 -34.46 12.03
C PRO A 241 -2.75 -34.98 12.31
N GLY A 242 -3.19 -36.01 11.56
CA GLY A 242 -4.54 -36.58 11.67
C GLY A 242 -5.55 -36.10 10.62
N GLY A 243 -5.14 -35.29 9.64
CA GLY A 243 -6.04 -34.78 8.58
C GLY A 243 -7.00 -33.72 9.10
N ALA A 244 -8.25 -33.71 8.62
CA ALA A 244 -9.27 -32.70 8.96
C ALA A 244 -9.65 -32.62 10.46
N ALA A 245 -9.13 -33.51 11.31
CA ALA A 245 -9.32 -33.53 12.76
C ALA A 245 -8.09 -33.05 13.55
N GLY A 246 -6.97 -32.73 12.88
CA GLY A 246 -5.77 -32.22 13.53
C GLY A 246 -5.91 -30.77 13.96
N ASN A 247 -5.19 -30.36 15.01
CA ASN A 247 -5.18 -28.97 15.47
C ASN A 247 -4.04 -28.16 14.82
N ILE A 248 -4.20 -26.82 14.79
CA ILE A 248 -3.21 -25.89 14.20
C ILE A 248 -1.89 -25.88 15.01
N ALA A 249 -1.92 -26.36 16.26
CA ALA A 249 -0.76 -26.46 17.15
C ALA A 249 0.12 -27.70 16.89
N GLY A 250 -0.31 -28.63 16.04
CA GLY A 250 0.44 -29.85 15.70
C GLY A 250 0.35 -30.95 16.75
N GLU A 251 -0.60 -30.89 17.67
CA GLU A 251 -0.84 -31.94 18.67
C GLU A 251 -1.75 -33.01 18.05
N ALA A 252 -1.41 -34.28 18.25
CA ALA A 252 -2.14 -35.43 17.71
C ALA A 252 -3.35 -35.86 18.57
N GLU A 253 -3.59 -35.17 19.70
CA GLU A 253 -4.66 -35.49 20.62
C GLU A 253 -5.86 -34.55 20.39
N ASN A 254 -7.02 -35.15 20.08
CA ASN A 254 -8.29 -34.43 20.00
C ASN A 254 -8.54 -33.70 21.32
N LEU A 255 -8.46 -32.37 21.30
CA LEU A 255 -8.89 -31.53 22.42
C LEU A 255 -10.38 -31.81 22.67
N ILE A 256 -10.68 -32.53 23.77
CA ILE A 256 -12.03 -32.87 24.25
C ILE A 256 -12.84 -31.59 24.62
N ALA A 257 -12.23 -30.41 24.56
CA ALA A 257 -12.91 -29.14 24.70
C ALA A 257 -12.34 -28.12 23.72
N MET A 258 -13.11 -27.77 22.69
CA MET A 258 -12.97 -26.47 22.07
C MET A 258 -13.37 -25.44 23.13
N PRO A 259 -12.54 -24.43 23.45
CA PRO A 259 -12.98 -23.36 24.33
C PRO A 259 -14.21 -22.71 23.69
N LYS A 260 -15.30 -22.66 24.46
CA LYS A 260 -16.53 -21.96 24.05
C LYS A 260 -16.11 -20.57 23.57
N PRO A 261 -16.41 -20.18 22.31
CA PRO A 261 -16.07 -18.84 21.84
C PRO A 261 -16.63 -17.84 22.85
N PRO A 262 -15.87 -16.77 23.20
CA PRO A 262 -16.34 -15.79 24.15
C PRO A 262 -17.70 -15.28 23.69
N ASP A 263 -18.67 -15.30 24.59
CA ASP A 263 -20.05 -14.96 24.28
C ASP A 263 -20.14 -13.48 23.92
N ALA A 264 -20.17 -13.19 22.62
CA ALA A 264 -20.25 -11.83 22.10
C ALA A 264 -21.60 -11.17 22.39
N SER A 265 -22.58 -11.93 22.92
CA SER A 265 -23.88 -11.37 23.35
C SER A 265 -23.70 -10.29 24.40
N LEU A 266 -22.79 -10.46 25.37
CA LEU A 266 -22.53 -9.46 26.40
C LEU A 266 -21.96 -8.16 25.81
N LEU A 267 -21.09 -8.29 24.81
CA LEU A 267 -20.50 -7.14 24.11
C LEU A 267 -21.57 -6.43 23.27
N ALA A 268 -22.38 -7.17 22.53
CA ALA A 268 -23.49 -6.65 21.72
C ALA A 268 -24.59 -6.02 22.59
N GLU A 269 -24.89 -6.60 23.75
CA GLU A 269 -25.81 -6.06 24.74
C GLU A 269 -25.27 -4.75 25.32
N MET A 270 -23.99 -4.70 25.73
CA MET A 270 -23.39 -3.44 26.16
C MET A 270 -23.42 -2.36 25.06
N PHE A 271 -23.06 -2.70 23.82
CA PHE A 271 -23.06 -1.73 22.73
C PHE A 271 -24.47 -1.26 22.36
N SER A 272 -25.47 -2.14 22.42
CA SER A 272 -26.88 -1.78 22.17
C SER A 272 -27.46 -0.91 23.27
N ILE A 273 -27.14 -1.17 24.55
CA ILE A 273 -27.50 -0.30 25.68
C ILE A 273 -26.84 1.07 25.53
N VAL A 274 -25.54 1.12 25.20
CA VAL A 274 -24.83 2.39 24.98
C VAL A 274 -25.47 3.18 23.84
N HIS A 275 -25.84 2.53 22.73
CA HIS A 275 -26.55 3.19 21.62
C HIS A 275 -27.94 3.69 22.03
N GLY A 276 -28.70 2.88 22.77
CA GLY A 276 -30.02 3.25 23.28
C GLY A 276 -29.95 4.46 24.22
N CYS A 277 -28.97 4.49 25.13
CA CYS A 277 -28.72 5.61 26.02
C CYS A 277 -28.27 6.87 25.26
N ALA A 278 -27.41 6.73 24.26
CA ALA A 278 -27.00 7.85 23.40
C ALA A 278 -28.20 8.44 22.64
N TYR A 279 -29.09 7.59 22.12
CA TYR A 279 -30.32 8.03 21.44
C TYR A 279 -31.32 8.68 22.39
N ALA A 280 -31.53 8.10 23.59
CA ALA A 280 -32.38 8.69 24.62
C ALA A 280 -31.87 10.06 25.09
N HIS A 281 -30.54 10.20 25.26
CA HIS A 281 -29.92 11.47 25.60
C HIS A 281 -30.10 12.50 24.47
N TYR A 282 -29.93 12.11 23.21
CA TYR A 282 -30.24 12.96 22.07
C TYR A 282 -31.70 13.45 22.08
N LEU A 283 -32.66 12.58 22.39
CA LEU A 283 -34.08 12.94 22.48
C LEU A 283 -34.45 13.78 23.70
N HIS A 284 -33.73 13.69 24.81
CA HIS A 284 -34.03 14.44 26.03
C HIS A 284 -33.19 15.71 26.22
N ASP A 285 -32.10 15.89 25.48
CA ASP A 285 -31.29 17.09 25.57
C ASP A 285 -32.04 18.30 24.95
N PRO A 286 -32.34 19.35 25.74
CA PRO A 286 -33.03 20.54 25.25
C PRO A 286 -32.13 21.49 24.47
N ARG A 287 -30.81 21.25 24.44
CA ARG A 287 -29.82 22.10 23.77
C ARG A 287 -29.56 21.68 22.31
N ILE A 288 -30.05 20.50 21.92
CA ILE A 288 -29.84 19.94 20.59
C ILE A 288 -31.05 20.26 19.71
N ALA A 289 -30.84 20.98 18.60
CA ALA A 289 -31.86 21.20 17.59
C ALA A 289 -32.15 19.87 16.86
N LYS A 290 -33.40 19.39 16.96
CA LYS A 290 -33.85 18.11 16.37
C LYS A 290 -34.51 18.38 15.02
N ASN A 291 -34.00 17.73 13.97
CA ASN A 291 -34.67 17.73 12.66
C ASN A 291 -35.82 16.72 12.72
N THR A 292 -37.06 17.20 12.54
CA THR A 292 -38.25 16.36 12.57
C THR A 292 -38.54 15.72 11.20
N ALA A 293 -38.78 14.40 11.23
CA ALA A 293 -39.49 13.55 10.24
C ALA A 293 -38.69 12.99 9.04
N PRO A 294 -39.06 11.80 8.49
CA PRO A 294 -40.43 11.45 8.09
C PRO A 294 -41.04 10.13 8.63
N ALA A 295 -42.37 10.19 8.76
CA ALA A 295 -43.42 9.19 8.51
C ALA A 295 -43.18 7.68 8.75
N ASN A 296 -44.08 7.13 9.58
CA ASN A 296 -44.40 5.71 9.78
C ASN A 296 -44.38 4.86 8.50
N PRO A 297 -43.86 3.62 8.55
CA PRO A 297 -44.35 2.54 7.71
C PRO A 297 -45.38 1.66 8.48
N PRO A 298 -46.30 0.97 7.78
CA PRO A 298 -47.14 -0.07 8.35
C PRO A 298 -46.35 -1.31 8.77
#